data_AF-A0A7Y0SEB8-F1
#
_entry.id   AF-A0A7Y0SEB8-F1
#
_cell.length_a   1.000
_cell.length_b   1.000
_cell.length_c   1.000
_cell.angle_alpha   90.00
_cell.angle_beta   90.00
_cell.angle_gamma   90.00
#
_symmetry.space_group_name_H-M   'P 1'
#
loop_
_entity.id
_entity.type
_entity.pdbx_description
1 polymer ?
#
loop_
_entity_poly.entity_id
_entity_poly.type
_entity_poly.pdbx_seq_one_letter_code
_entity_poly.pdbx_strand_id
1 'polypeptide(L)'
;PDIALVNNVAAAHLEGFGSIDGVKQAKGEIYQGLSAGGIAIVNLDSNGEAKWDEVLADKKVITFSQSNTDADFFASNIVLNAAGEASFDLHI
;
A
#
# COMPACT_ATOMS: atom_id res chain seq x y z
N PRO A 1 -13.44 2.36 -9.91
CA PRO A 1 -13.56 1.37 -8.83
C PRO A 1 -14.11 2.04 -7.56
N ASP A 2 -14.73 1.27 -6.66
CA ASP A 2 -15.14 1.78 -5.34
C ASP A 2 -14.01 1.69 -4.31
N ILE A 3 -13.14 0.68 -4.46
CA ILE A 3 -11.96 0.43 -3.63
C ILE A 3 -10.76 0.10 -4.53
N ALA A 4 -9.59 0.66 -4.21
CA ALA A 4 -8.34 0.38 -4.91
C ALA A 4 -7.20 0.19 -3.90
N LEU A 5 -6.25 -0.70 -4.21
CA LEU A 5 -5.14 -1.06 -3.34
C LEU A 5 -3.84 -1.15 -4.14
N VAL A 6 -2.76 -0.56 -3.61
CA VAL A 6 -1.41 -0.88 -4.05
C VAL A 6 -0.74 -1.74 -2.97
N ASN A 7 -0.51 -3.02 -3.30
CA ASN A 7 0.07 -3.98 -2.36
C ASN A 7 1.54 -3.66 -2.06
N ASN A 8 2.32 -3.38 -3.12
CA ASN A 8 3.73 -3.04 -2.98
C ASN A 8 4.25 -2.21 -4.17
N VAL A 9 5.28 -1.43 -3.88
CA VAL A 9 6.17 -0.70 -4.78
C VAL A 9 7.57 -1.25 -4.56
N ALA A 10 8.08 -2.00 -5.54
CA ALA A 10 9.42 -2.55 -5.54
C ALA A 10 10.18 -2.12 -6.80
N ALA A 11 11.51 -2.09 -6.72
CA ALA A 11 12.36 -1.85 -7.87
C ALA A 11 12.28 -3.04 -8.85
N ALA A 12 11.33 -2.97 -9.78
CA ALA A 12 11.13 -3.94 -10.84
C ALA A 12 10.82 -3.18 -12.14
N HIS A 13 11.16 -3.79 -13.28
CA HIS A 13 10.92 -3.19 -14.60
C HIS A 13 11.45 -1.76 -14.76
N LEU A 14 12.57 -1.44 -14.11
CA LEU A 14 13.16 -0.09 -14.14
C LEU A 14 13.53 0.37 -15.55
N GLU A 15 13.78 -0.55 -16.48
CA GLU A 15 14.02 -0.22 -17.89
C GLU A 15 12.83 0.50 -18.56
N GLY A 16 11.58 0.18 -18.15
CA GLY A 16 10.37 0.84 -18.66
C GLY A 16 9.92 2.05 -17.84
N PHE A 17 10.24 2.10 -16.55
CA PHE A 17 9.79 3.16 -15.63
C PHE A 17 10.88 4.19 -15.29
N GLY A 18 12.13 3.96 -15.70
CA GLY A 18 13.28 4.83 -15.49
C GLY A 18 13.82 4.85 -14.06
N SER A 19 12.95 4.84 -13.04
CA SER A 19 13.35 4.91 -11.63
C SER A 19 12.29 4.31 -10.70
N ILE A 20 12.63 4.15 -9.42
CA ILE A 20 11.66 3.77 -8.39
C ILE A 20 10.51 4.79 -8.28
N ASP A 21 10.79 6.07 -8.53
CA ASP A 21 9.76 7.11 -8.55
C ASP A 21 8.82 6.97 -9.74
N GLY A 22 9.32 6.54 -10.90
CA GLY A 22 8.48 6.18 -12.04
C GLY A 22 7.58 4.98 -11.73
N VAL A 23 8.08 3.99 -10.98
CA VAL A 23 7.26 2.85 -10.52
C VAL A 23 6.18 3.31 -9.53
N LYS A 24 6.50 4.22 -8.59
CA LYS A 24 5.52 4.81 -7.65
C LYS A 24 4.42 5.55 -8.39
N GLN A 25 4.78 6.36 -9.38
CA GLN A 25 3.84 7.12 -10.19
C GLN A 25 2.88 6.17 -10.91
N ALA A 26 3.42 5.22 -11.68
CA ALA A 26 2.61 4.29 -12.46
C ALA A 26 1.67 3.43 -11.58
N LYS A 27 2.13 2.98 -10.41
CA LYS A 27 1.26 2.23 -9.48
C LYS A 27 0.19 3.11 -8.85
N GLY A 28 0.51 4.37 -8.55
CA GLY A 28 -0.44 5.34 -7.99
C GLY A 28 -1.57 5.72 -8.94
N GLU A 29 -1.40 5.56 -10.26
CA GLU A 29 -2.43 5.83 -11.27
C GLU A 29 -3.73 5.05 -11.00
N ILE A 30 -3.66 3.89 -10.33
CA ILE A 30 -4.86 3.12 -9.96
C ILE A 30 -5.84 3.92 -9.09
N TYR A 31 -5.34 4.83 -8.25
CA TYR A 31 -6.17 5.67 -7.37
C TYR A 31 -6.92 6.75 -8.14
N GLN A 32 -6.47 7.15 -9.34
CA GLN A 32 -7.18 8.09 -10.19
C GLN A 32 -8.52 7.52 -10.67
N GLY A 33 -8.65 6.19 -10.73
CA GLY A 33 -9.89 5.51 -11.07
C GLY A 33 -10.94 5.49 -9.96
N LEU A 34 -10.59 5.93 -8.74
CA LEU A 34 -11.55 6.09 -7.65
C LEU A 34 -12.37 7.35 -7.83
N SER A 35 -13.67 7.28 -7.57
CA SER A 35 -14.51 8.46 -7.41
C SER A 35 -14.16 9.21 -6.12
N ALA A 36 -14.56 10.48 -6.03
CA ALA A 36 -14.46 11.24 -4.77
C ALA A 36 -15.15 10.47 -3.63
N GLY A 37 -14.49 10.38 -2.49
CA GLY A 37 -14.93 9.58 -1.33
C GLY A 37 -14.71 8.06 -1.47
N GLY A 38 -14.20 7.57 -2.61
CA GLY A 38 -13.80 6.17 -2.79
C GLY A 38 -12.66 5.77 -1.85
N ILE A 39 -12.48 4.46 -1.64
CA ILE A 39 -11.53 3.94 -0.65
C ILE A 39 -10.20 3.58 -1.31
N ALA A 40 -9.13 4.23 -0.88
CA ALA A 40 -7.77 3.87 -1.21
C ALA A 40 -7.15 3.08 -0.04
N ILE A 41 -6.62 1.89 -0.32
CA ILE A 41 -5.88 1.09 0.66
C ILE A 41 -4.39 1.20 0.38
N VAL A 42 -3.64 1.74 1.35
CA VAL A 42 -2.22 2.10 1.20
C VAL A 42 -1.36 1.25 2.14
N ASN A 43 -0.34 0.59 1.59
CA ASN A 43 0.68 -0.07 2.39
C ASN A 43 1.74 0.95 2.85
N LEU A 44 1.85 1.20 4.16
CA LEU A 44 2.85 2.14 4.71
C LEU A 44 4.28 1.61 4.64
N ASP A 45 4.49 0.30 4.45
CA ASP A 45 5.83 -0.27 4.24
C ASP A 45 6.31 -0.10 2.80
N SER A 46 5.46 0.46 1.94
CA SER A 46 5.76 0.68 0.55
C SER A 46 5.98 2.15 0.28
N ASN A 47 7.04 2.46 -0.47
CA ASN A 47 7.55 3.81 -0.75
C ASN A 47 6.59 4.73 -1.54
N GLY A 48 5.26 4.60 -1.43
CA GLY A 48 4.24 5.38 -2.13
C GLY A 48 4.15 6.83 -1.64
N GLU A 49 4.26 7.03 -0.32
CA GLU A 49 4.41 8.30 0.43
C GLU A 49 3.82 9.56 -0.26
N ALA A 50 4.51 10.71 -0.14
CA ALA A 50 4.06 12.02 -0.59
C ALA A 50 3.73 12.11 -2.09
N LYS A 51 4.11 11.11 -2.90
CA LYS A 51 3.79 11.06 -4.33
C LYS A 51 2.31 10.81 -4.59
N TRP A 52 1.58 10.26 -3.62
CA TRP A 52 0.16 9.95 -3.78
C TRP A 52 -0.76 10.94 -3.08
N ASP A 53 -0.22 11.88 -2.30
CA ASP A 53 -1.02 12.86 -1.53
C ASP A 53 -2.06 13.59 -2.39
N GLU A 54 -1.66 14.03 -3.59
CA GLU A 54 -2.55 14.76 -4.50
C GLU A 54 -3.72 13.89 -4.99
N VAL A 55 -3.45 12.66 -5.43
CA VAL A 55 -4.50 11.76 -5.96
C VAL A 55 -5.41 11.21 -4.86
N LEU A 56 -4.94 11.22 -3.61
CA LEU A 56 -5.67 10.74 -2.44
C LEU A 56 -6.43 11.84 -1.71
N ALA A 57 -6.25 13.13 -2.06
CA ALA A 57 -6.74 14.27 -1.29
C ALA A 57 -8.26 14.29 -1.05
N ASP A 58 -9.05 13.74 -1.98
CA ASP A 58 -10.51 13.64 -1.92
C ASP A 58 -11.00 12.20 -1.68
N LYS A 59 -10.10 11.29 -1.29
CA LYS A 59 -10.38 9.86 -1.08
C LYS A 59 -10.41 9.53 0.40
N LYS A 60 -11.10 8.45 0.76
CA LYS A 60 -10.95 7.84 2.08
C LYS A 60 -9.72 6.93 2.05
N VAL A 61 -8.72 7.24 2.87
CA VAL A 61 -7.51 6.41 2.97
C VAL A 61 -7.65 5.43 4.13
N ILE A 62 -7.36 4.16 3.87
CA ILE A 62 -7.18 3.11 4.88
C ILE A 62 -5.75 2.58 4.71
N THR A 63 -5.04 2.41 5.80
CA THR A 63 -3.63 2.05 5.80
C THR A 63 -3.40 0.68 6.38
N PHE A 64 -2.42 -0.05 5.85
CA PHE A 64 -1.93 -1.26 6.49
C PHE A 64 -0.40 -1.27 6.53
N SER A 65 0.15 -2.01 7.49
CA SER A 65 1.58 -2.24 7.61
C SER A 65 1.87 -3.56 8.30
N GLN A 66 3.02 -4.15 7.98
CA GLN A 66 3.57 -5.29 8.70
C GLN A 66 4.03 -4.92 10.11
N SER A 67 4.48 -3.69 10.35
CA SER A 67 5.14 -3.33 11.63
C SER A 67 4.93 -1.90 12.13
N ASN A 68 4.43 -0.99 11.29
CA ASN A 68 4.10 0.37 11.68
C ASN A 68 2.74 0.41 12.41
N THR A 69 2.78 0.71 13.70
CA THR A 69 1.61 0.77 14.58
C THR A 69 0.73 1.99 14.36
N ASP A 70 1.17 2.96 13.55
CA ASP A 70 0.36 4.11 13.16
C ASP A 70 -0.62 3.78 12.01
N ALA A 71 -0.52 2.58 11.42
CA ALA A 71 -1.45 2.11 10.40
C ALA A 71 -2.81 1.71 11.01
N ASP A 72 -3.89 1.83 10.23
CA ASP A 72 -5.23 1.36 10.61
C ASP A 72 -5.24 -0.17 10.84
N PHE A 73 -4.43 -0.91 10.08
CA PHE A 73 -4.27 -2.35 10.22
C PHE A 73 -2.79 -2.72 10.34
N PHE A 74 -2.40 -3.44 11.40
CA PHE A 74 -1.03 -3.94 11.50
C PHE A 74 -0.93 -5.31 12.16
N ALA A 75 0.19 -6.00 11.89
CA ALA A 75 0.46 -7.32 12.43
C ALA A 75 1.43 -7.24 13.63
N SER A 76 1.26 -8.16 14.57
CA SER A 76 2.23 -8.42 15.63
C SER A 76 2.33 -9.93 15.89
N ASN A 77 3.31 -10.37 16.68
CA ASN A 77 3.51 -11.78 17.02
C ASN A 77 3.56 -12.70 15.78
N ILE A 78 4.25 -12.24 14.72
CA ILE A 78 4.37 -12.97 13.46
C ILE A 78 5.26 -14.19 13.67
N VAL A 79 4.71 -15.39 13.44
CA VAL A 79 5.41 -16.67 13.58
C VAL A 79 5.22 -17.50 12.31
N LEU A 80 6.27 -18.19 11.88
CA LEU A 80 6.22 -19.18 10.81
C LEU A 80 6.42 -20.57 11.44
N ASN A 81 5.52 -21.52 11.19
CA ASN A 81 5.69 -22.88 11.69
C ASN A 81 6.66 -23.69 10.80
N ALA A 82 6.99 -24.91 11.22
CA ALA A 82 7.92 -25.79 10.48
C ALA A 82 7.42 -26.20 9.07
N ALA A 83 6.12 -26.06 8.79
CA ALA A 83 5.53 -26.29 7.48
C ALA A 83 5.54 -25.03 6.58
N GLY A 84 6.01 -23.89 7.09
CA GLY A 84 6.01 -22.62 6.35
C GLY A 84 4.70 -21.85 6.40
N GLU A 85 3.80 -22.16 7.35
CA GLU A 85 2.52 -21.46 7.52
C GLU A 85 2.70 -20.30 8.51
N ALA A 86 2.19 -19.12 8.13
CA ALA A 86 2.30 -17.92 8.96
C ALA A 86 1.08 -17.73 9.87
N SER A 87 1.32 -17.31 11.11
CA SER A 87 0.30 -16.84 12.05
C SER A 87 0.72 -15.50 12.65
N PHE A 88 -0.24 -14.65 12.98
CA PHE A 88 0.01 -13.35 13.59
C PHE A 88 -1.25 -12.84 14.32
N ASP A 89 -1.08 -11.88 15.20
CA ASP A 89 -2.18 -11.10 15.78
C ASP A 89 -2.44 -9.88 14.90
N LEU A 90 -3.70 -9.71 14.46
CA LEU A 90 -4.15 -8.57 13.67
C LEU A 90 -4.69 -7.46 14.58
N HIS A 91 -4.13 -6.27 14.46
CA HIS A 91 -4.65 -5.05 15.07
C HIS A 91 -5.50 -4.28 14.04
N ILE A 92 -6.64 -3.75 14.48
CA ILE A 92 -7.67 -3.05 13.69
C ILE A 92 -8.18 -1.80 14.40
#